data_AF-A0A382V8R4-F1
#
_entry.id   AF-A0A382V8R4-F1
#
_cell.length_a   1.000
_cell.length_b   1.000
_cell.length_c   1.000
_cell.angle_alpha   90.00
_cell.angle_beta   90.00
_cell.angle_gamma   90.00
#
_symmetry.space_group_name_H-M   'P 1'
#
loop_
_entity.id
_entity.type
_entity.pdbx_description
1 polymer ?
#
loop_
_entity_poly.entity_id
_entity_poly.type
_entity_poly.pdbx_seq_one_letter_code
_entity_poly.pdbx_strand_id
1 'polypeptide(L)'
;LYSKAYSDALKPFGLELDLKMWGGTLPFSCLKKPSFTMHMEDAAERVRWMRAFFVWNHVPWEESIIYDTVRIIKEYKAYFDLKKGPVVKDSKDIKYILQDIIIIYRTLEKALTGDFVEHAEPVIQELMGRFMEGLHKPKLINELYQKVFENALIYGFEEGLHLHFSKADLNIQEVEKWPVEKINWVPESLKEKLIPPIKELFSGFKSNLG
;
A
#
# COMPACT_ATOMS: atom_id res chain seq x y z
N LEU A 1 24.53 -0.72 -5.87
CA LEU A 1 24.32 0.60 -6.50
C LEU A 1 23.14 1.32 -5.85
N TYR A 2 21.92 0.76 -5.87
CA TYR A 2 20.74 1.39 -5.29
C TYR A 2 20.82 1.60 -3.77
N SER A 3 21.21 0.59 -3.00
CA SER A 3 21.40 0.72 -1.54
C SER A 3 22.33 1.88 -1.18
N LYS A 4 23.49 1.96 -1.84
CA LYS A 4 24.45 3.05 -1.67
C LYS A 4 23.83 4.42 -2.00
N ALA A 5 23.07 4.53 -3.09
CA ALA A 5 22.41 5.79 -3.44
C ALA A 5 21.44 6.26 -2.35
N TYR A 6 20.66 5.35 -1.75
CA TYR A 6 19.79 5.69 -0.62
C TYR A 6 20.58 6.05 0.63
N SER A 7 21.61 5.29 0.99
CA SER A 7 22.46 5.61 2.14
C SER A 7 23.11 6.99 1.97
N ASP A 8 23.68 7.29 0.80
CA ASP A 8 24.33 8.58 0.52
C ASP A 8 23.32 9.75 0.55
N ALA A 9 22.10 9.56 0.02
CA ALA A 9 21.05 10.58 0.02
C ALA A 9 20.48 10.89 1.40
N LEU A 10 20.42 9.89 2.30
CA LEU A 10 19.82 10.04 3.62
C LEU A 10 20.85 10.32 4.73
N LYS A 11 22.14 10.11 4.46
CA LYS A 11 23.25 10.43 5.37
C LYS A 11 23.26 11.89 5.87
N PRO A 12 22.97 12.93 5.06
CA PRO A 12 22.91 14.31 5.56
C PRO A 12 21.85 14.54 6.63
N PHE A 13 20.80 13.71 6.67
CA PHE A 13 19.77 13.73 7.71
C PHE A 13 20.14 12.88 8.93
N GLY A 14 21.40 12.45 8.98
CA GLY A 14 21.96 11.64 10.05
C GLY A 14 21.53 10.18 10.04
N LEU A 15 20.87 9.67 8.98
CA LEU A 15 20.46 8.27 8.86
C LEU A 15 21.60 7.40 8.31
N GLU A 16 21.91 6.31 9.01
CA GLU A 16 22.95 5.34 8.61
C GLU A 16 22.28 4.04 8.18
N LEU A 17 21.99 3.93 6.89
CA LEU A 17 21.19 2.83 6.36
C LEU A 17 22.03 1.63 5.92
N ASP A 18 21.72 0.47 6.50
CA ASP A 18 22.28 -0.83 6.17
C ASP A 18 21.32 -1.67 5.33
N LEU A 19 21.85 -2.32 4.28
CA LEU A 19 21.10 -3.26 3.48
C LEU A 19 20.84 -4.56 4.27
N LYS A 20 19.56 -4.91 4.43
CA LYS A 20 19.14 -6.16 5.11
C LYS A 20 18.62 -7.21 4.14
N MET A 21 18.00 -6.81 3.04
CA MET A 21 17.50 -7.74 2.01
C MET A 21 17.62 -7.11 0.62
N TRP A 22 18.03 -7.92 -0.35
CA TRP A 22 18.04 -7.57 -1.78
C TRP A 22 17.42 -8.70 -2.61
N GLY A 23 16.60 -8.34 -3.60
CA GLY A 23 16.10 -9.27 -4.61
C GLY A 23 14.92 -10.14 -4.16
N GLY A 24 14.24 -9.78 -3.06
CA GLY A 24 12.98 -10.43 -2.69
C GLY A 24 11.92 -10.19 -3.77
N THR A 25 11.11 -11.19 -4.10
CA THR A 25 10.01 -11.02 -5.06
C THR A 25 8.81 -10.38 -4.37
N LEU A 26 8.23 -9.35 -4.99
CA LEU A 26 7.04 -8.70 -4.46
C LEU A 26 5.81 -9.61 -4.66
N PRO A 27 5.04 -9.94 -3.60
CA PRO A 27 3.88 -10.83 -3.70
C PRO A 27 2.85 -10.31 -4.70
N PHE A 28 2.25 -11.19 -5.50
CA PHE A 28 1.25 -10.86 -6.52
C PHE A 28 1.71 -9.86 -7.60
N SER A 29 3.02 -9.68 -7.79
CA SER A 29 3.55 -9.04 -8.99
C SER A 29 3.44 -9.97 -10.21
N CYS A 30 3.60 -9.42 -11.43
CA CYS A 30 3.44 -10.17 -12.68
C CYS A 30 4.31 -11.44 -12.72
N LEU A 31 3.70 -12.60 -12.99
CA LEU A 31 4.40 -13.89 -13.01
C LEU A 31 5.53 -13.98 -14.05
N LYS A 32 5.36 -13.29 -15.20
CA LYS A 32 6.36 -13.29 -16.29
C LYS A 32 7.49 -12.30 -16.06
N LYS A 33 7.22 -11.21 -15.35
CA LYS A 33 8.18 -10.15 -15.01
C LYS A 33 7.93 -9.70 -13.56
N PRO A 34 8.40 -10.47 -12.58
CA PRO A 34 8.16 -10.17 -11.17
C PRO A 34 8.87 -8.88 -10.77
N SER A 35 8.23 -8.10 -9.91
CA SER A 35 8.84 -6.93 -9.28
C SER A 35 9.69 -7.37 -8.10
N PHE A 36 10.77 -6.64 -7.83
CA PHE A 36 11.68 -6.96 -6.75
C PHE A 36 11.61 -5.94 -5.64
N THR A 37 12.05 -6.32 -4.45
CA THR A 37 12.14 -5.43 -3.31
C THR A 37 13.51 -5.47 -2.65
N MET A 38 13.86 -4.32 -2.06
CA MET A 38 15.01 -4.14 -1.21
C MET A 38 14.55 -3.57 0.13
N HIS A 39 15.16 -4.02 1.22
CA HIS A 39 14.91 -3.54 2.57
C HIS A 39 16.21 -3.07 3.22
N MET A 40 16.15 -1.90 3.84
CA MET A 40 17.25 -1.30 4.60
C MET A 40 16.76 -0.81 5.96
N GLU A 41 17.65 -0.79 6.94
CA GLU A 41 17.37 -0.33 8.31
C GLU A 41 18.43 0.69 8.73
N ASP A 42 18.02 1.69 9.53
CA ASP A 42 18.93 2.62 10.18
C ASP A 42 19.64 1.94 11.36
N ALA A 43 20.96 2.10 11.46
CA ALA A 43 21.76 1.52 12.53
C ALA A 43 21.34 1.98 13.93
N ALA A 44 20.82 3.21 14.05
CA ALA A 44 20.26 3.76 15.28
C ALA A 44 18.78 3.39 15.51
N GLU A 45 18.22 2.50 14.68
CA GLU A 45 16.83 2.03 14.71
C GLU A 45 15.75 3.13 14.67
N ARG A 46 16.08 4.35 14.21
CA ARG A 46 15.06 5.41 14.03
C ARG A 46 14.16 5.10 12.85
N VAL A 47 14.75 4.54 11.79
CA VAL A 47 14.05 3.96 10.65
C VAL A 47 14.23 2.45 10.69
N ARG A 48 13.24 1.75 11.24
CA ARG A 48 13.23 0.28 11.32
C ARG A 48 12.81 -0.38 10.02
N TRP A 49 12.33 0.39 9.05
CA TRP A 49 11.88 -0.14 7.78
C TRP A 49 11.95 0.89 6.65
N MET A 50 12.96 0.76 5.79
CA MET A 50 13.00 1.44 4.49
C MET A 50 12.92 0.40 3.39
N ARG A 51 11.81 0.40 2.65
CA ARG A 51 11.58 -0.54 1.55
C ARG A 51 11.59 0.19 0.20
N ALA A 52 12.31 -0.36 -0.76
CA ALA A 52 12.26 0.07 -2.15
C ALA A 52 11.64 -1.03 -3.02
N PHE A 53 10.84 -0.64 -4.00
CA PHE A 53 10.26 -1.53 -5.01
C PHE A 53 10.89 -1.24 -6.38
N PHE A 54 11.32 -2.30 -7.04
CA PHE A 54 11.87 -2.27 -8.39
C PHE A 54 10.82 -2.87 -9.31
N VAL A 55 10.12 -1.99 -10.01
CA VAL A 55 9.00 -2.34 -10.88
C VAL A 55 9.39 -2.19 -12.34
N TRP A 56 8.88 -3.09 -13.19
CA TRP A 56 9.02 -2.98 -14.64
C TRP A 56 8.06 -1.91 -15.14
N ASN A 57 8.57 -0.79 -15.63
CA ASN A 57 7.72 0.37 -15.84
C ASN A 57 7.81 0.96 -17.25
N HIS A 58 6.64 1.22 -17.83
CA HIS A 58 6.45 1.98 -19.05
C HIS A 58 5.49 3.17 -18.84
N VAL A 59 5.04 3.38 -17.59
CA VAL A 59 4.08 4.41 -17.19
C VAL A 59 4.68 5.33 -16.11
N PRO A 60 4.07 6.48 -15.82
CA PRO A 60 4.47 7.35 -14.71
C PRO A 60 4.41 6.67 -13.34
N TRP A 61 5.09 7.23 -12.34
CA TRP A 61 5.20 6.63 -10.99
C TRP A 61 3.87 6.61 -10.25
N GLU A 62 2.96 7.54 -10.56
CA GLU A 62 1.64 7.65 -9.95
C GLU A 62 0.79 6.42 -10.26
N GLU A 63 0.87 5.92 -11.50
CA GLU A 63 0.21 4.68 -11.91
C GLU A 63 0.79 3.47 -11.17
N SER A 64 2.09 3.49 -10.87
CA SER A 64 2.73 2.42 -10.10
C SER A 64 2.21 2.34 -8.66
N ILE A 65 1.88 3.48 -8.03
CA ILE A 65 1.28 3.51 -6.68
C ILE A 65 -0.14 2.92 -6.71
N ILE A 66 -0.93 3.29 -7.71
CA ILE A 66 -2.30 2.77 -7.86
C ILE A 66 -2.26 1.26 -8.16
N TYR A 67 -1.35 0.80 -9.01
CA TYR A 67 -1.18 -0.63 -9.28
C TYR A 67 -0.70 -1.40 -8.05
N ASP A 68 0.25 -0.87 -7.27
CA ASP A 68 0.68 -1.51 -6.03
C ASP A 68 -0.49 -1.63 -5.02
N THR A 69 -1.40 -0.65 -5.02
CA THR A 69 -2.64 -0.72 -4.22
C THR A 69 -3.52 -1.91 -4.64
N VAL A 70 -3.69 -2.18 -5.94
CA VAL A 70 -4.41 -3.36 -6.45
C VAL A 70 -3.76 -4.65 -5.93
N ARG A 71 -2.43 -4.74 -6.01
CA ARG A 71 -1.63 -5.88 -5.57
C ARG A 71 -1.77 -6.14 -4.06
N ILE A 72 -1.69 -5.09 -3.25
CA ILE A 72 -1.81 -5.19 -1.79
C ILE A 72 -3.23 -5.62 -1.40
N ILE A 73 -4.27 -5.10 -2.06
CA ILE A 73 -5.66 -5.53 -1.82
C ILE A 73 -5.80 -7.04 -2.07
N LYS A 74 -5.23 -7.56 -3.16
CA LYS A 74 -5.20 -9.00 -3.45
C LYS A 74 -4.52 -9.79 -2.34
N GLU A 75 -3.38 -9.31 -1.84
CA GLU A 75 -2.66 -9.92 -0.73
C GLU A 75 -3.51 -9.95 0.55
N TYR A 76 -4.09 -8.82 0.93
CA TYR A 76 -4.83 -8.67 2.18
C TYR A 76 -6.19 -9.34 2.16
N LYS A 77 -6.79 -9.55 0.99
CA LYS A 77 -7.99 -10.37 0.88
C LYS A 77 -7.79 -11.79 1.41
N ALA A 78 -6.57 -12.32 1.37
CA ALA A 78 -6.25 -13.61 2.01
C ALA A 78 -6.24 -13.53 3.55
N TYR A 79 -6.03 -12.35 4.12
CA TYR A 79 -6.00 -12.12 5.56
C TYR A 79 -7.37 -11.73 6.13
N PHE A 80 -8.28 -11.21 5.31
CA PHE A 80 -9.59 -10.72 5.73
C PHE A 80 -10.75 -11.55 5.15
N ASP A 81 -10.58 -12.86 4.99
CA ASP A 81 -11.61 -13.74 4.42
C ASP A 81 -12.88 -13.74 5.29
N LEU A 82 -13.99 -13.17 4.78
CA LEU A 82 -15.26 -13.04 5.51
C LEU A 82 -15.85 -14.39 5.97
N LYS A 83 -15.49 -15.51 5.32
CA LYS A 83 -15.98 -16.84 5.71
C LYS A 83 -15.14 -17.47 6.81
N LYS A 84 -13.85 -17.10 6.89
CA LYS A 84 -12.88 -17.71 7.82
C LYS A 84 -12.55 -16.82 9.01
N GLY A 85 -12.92 -15.55 8.95
CA GLY A 85 -12.46 -14.53 9.89
C GLY A 85 -11.07 -14.00 9.51
N PRO A 86 -10.60 -12.97 10.23
CA PRO A 86 -9.29 -12.42 9.98
C PRO A 86 -8.19 -13.37 10.48
N VAL A 87 -7.12 -13.49 9.70
CA VAL A 87 -6.00 -14.39 10.02
C VAL A 87 -5.26 -13.88 11.26
N VAL A 88 -5.03 -14.77 12.23
CA VAL A 88 -4.24 -14.44 13.43
C VAL A 88 -2.78 -14.17 13.04
N LYS A 89 -2.28 -13.00 13.43
CA LYS A 89 -0.90 -12.53 13.20
C LYS A 89 -0.36 -11.89 14.48
N ASP A 90 0.96 -11.73 14.57
CA ASP A 90 1.54 -10.97 15.67
C ASP A 90 1.21 -9.47 15.53
N SER A 91 1.25 -8.76 16.66
CA SER A 91 0.84 -7.35 16.68
C SER A 91 1.77 -6.43 15.88
N LYS A 92 3.03 -6.81 15.62
CA LYS A 92 3.93 -6.01 14.79
C LYS A 92 3.50 -6.11 13.32
N ASP A 93 3.21 -7.31 12.84
CA ASP A 93 2.68 -7.54 11.49
C ASP A 93 1.33 -6.86 11.28
N ILE A 94 0.42 -6.98 12.25
CA ILE A 94 -0.89 -6.32 12.18
C ILE A 94 -0.73 -4.79 12.08
N LYS A 95 0.24 -4.20 12.79
CA LYS A 95 0.48 -2.75 12.72
C LYS A 95 0.84 -2.30 11.29
N TYR A 96 1.66 -3.07 10.57
CA TYR A 96 1.98 -2.76 9.17
C TYR A 96 0.74 -2.91 8.27
N ILE A 97 -0.07 -3.95 8.48
CA ILE A 97 -1.34 -4.12 7.75
C ILE A 97 -2.26 -2.92 7.98
N LEU A 98 -2.44 -2.47 9.23
CA LEU A 98 -3.29 -1.33 9.55
C LEU A 98 -2.78 -0.02 8.93
N GLN A 99 -1.45 0.17 8.88
CA GLN A 99 -0.85 1.30 8.18
C GLN A 99 -1.17 1.26 6.68
N ASP A 100 -1.06 0.10 6.05
CA ASP A 100 -1.38 -0.06 4.64
C ASP A 100 -2.87 0.13 4.36
N ILE A 101 -3.78 -0.28 5.26
CA ILE A 101 -5.22 0.02 5.14
C ILE A 101 -5.49 1.52 5.06
N ILE A 102 -4.81 2.32 5.89
CA ILE A 102 -4.90 3.79 5.82
C ILE A 102 -4.40 4.30 4.47
N ILE A 103 -3.24 3.80 4.01
CA ILE A 103 -2.63 4.22 2.74
C ILE A 103 -3.53 3.85 1.55
N ILE A 104 -4.08 2.63 1.52
CA ILE A 104 -5.01 2.16 0.50
C ILE A 104 -6.23 3.09 0.46
N TYR A 105 -6.86 3.35 1.61
CA TYR A 105 -8.02 4.22 1.67
C TYR A 105 -7.71 5.62 1.11
N ARG A 106 -6.65 6.27 1.60
CA ARG A 106 -6.28 7.63 1.17
C ARG A 106 -5.87 7.68 -0.30
N THR A 107 -5.32 6.58 -0.84
CA THR A 107 -4.99 6.47 -2.26
C THR A 107 -6.24 6.33 -3.13
N LEU A 108 -7.27 5.61 -2.65
CA LEU A 108 -8.46 5.29 -3.42
C LEU A 108 -9.65 6.21 -3.16
N GLU A 109 -9.62 7.06 -2.14
CA GLU A 109 -10.76 7.84 -1.62
C GLU A 109 -11.65 8.44 -2.73
N LYS A 110 -11.05 9.10 -3.73
CA LYS A 110 -11.77 9.75 -4.84
C LYS A 110 -12.37 8.79 -5.88
N ALA A 111 -11.97 7.52 -5.88
CA ALA A 111 -12.53 6.47 -6.73
C ALA A 111 -13.65 5.67 -6.05
N LEU A 112 -13.78 5.76 -4.72
CA LEU A 112 -14.78 5.03 -3.95
C LEU A 112 -16.18 5.66 -4.08
N THR A 113 -17.22 4.85 -3.86
CA THR A 113 -18.61 5.32 -3.81
C THR A 113 -18.88 6.13 -2.54
N GLY A 114 -19.79 7.11 -2.60
CA GLY A 114 -20.17 7.94 -1.44
C GLY A 114 -20.56 7.12 -0.21
N ASP A 115 -21.48 6.16 -0.38
CA ASP A 115 -21.96 5.30 0.71
C ASP A 115 -20.81 4.54 1.40
N PHE A 116 -19.85 4.03 0.62
CA PHE A 116 -18.69 3.34 1.17
C PHE A 116 -17.73 4.29 1.89
N VAL A 117 -17.53 5.51 1.37
CA VAL A 117 -16.73 6.55 2.03
C VAL A 117 -17.34 6.94 3.38
N GLU A 118 -18.65 7.16 3.43
CA GLU A 118 -19.38 7.48 4.67
C GLU A 118 -19.24 6.37 5.73
N HIS A 119 -19.26 5.11 5.29
CA HIS A 119 -19.04 3.94 6.15
C HIS A 119 -17.58 3.80 6.60
N ALA A 120 -16.62 4.01 5.70
CA ALA A 120 -15.20 3.72 5.95
C ALA A 120 -14.47 4.86 6.69
N GLU A 121 -14.78 6.13 6.41
CA GLU A 121 -14.05 7.29 6.94
C GLU A 121 -13.96 7.29 8.48
N PRO A 122 -15.03 7.00 9.26
CA PRO A 122 -14.92 6.97 10.73
C PRO A 122 -13.91 5.94 11.23
N VAL A 123 -13.85 4.77 10.59
CA VAL A 123 -12.90 3.70 10.92
C VAL A 123 -11.49 4.17 10.60
N ILE A 124 -11.28 4.73 9.40
CA ILE A 124 -9.96 5.22 8.97
C ILE A 124 -9.46 6.37 9.84
N GLN A 125 -10.33 7.30 10.24
CA GLN A 125 -9.98 8.40 11.14
C GLN A 125 -9.53 7.91 12.51
N GLU A 126 -10.22 6.92 13.08
CA GLU A 126 -9.79 6.30 14.32
C GLU A 126 -8.43 5.60 14.15
N LEU A 127 -8.26 4.80 13.10
CA LEU A 127 -6.99 4.12 12.80
C LEU A 127 -5.83 5.12 12.69
N MET A 128 -6.04 6.21 11.96
CA MET A 128 -5.06 7.30 11.80
C MET A 128 -4.72 7.94 13.14
N GLY A 129 -5.73 8.32 13.94
CA GLY A 129 -5.54 8.92 15.26
C GLY A 129 -4.70 8.01 16.18
N ARG A 130 -5.06 6.72 16.27
CA ARG A 130 -4.32 5.74 17.06
C ARG A 130 -2.90 5.50 16.56
N PHE A 131 -2.68 5.57 15.26
CA PHE A 131 -1.34 5.44 14.68
C PHE A 131 -0.45 6.64 15.09
N MET A 132 -0.99 7.86 15.02
CA MET A 132 -0.28 9.09 15.39
C MET A 132 0.02 9.18 16.89
N GLU A 133 -0.84 8.60 17.75
CA GLU A 133 -0.61 8.48 19.20
C GLU A 133 0.50 7.47 19.58
N GLY A 134 0.98 6.66 18.63
CA GLY A 134 1.90 5.57 18.88
C GLY A 134 1.18 4.26 19.20
N LEU A 135 0.96 3.46 18.16
CA LEU A 135 0.29 2.16 18.29
C LEU A 135 1.26 1.07 18.80
N HIS A 136 1.26 0.81 20.11
CA HIS A 136 2.14 -0.16 20.80
C HIS A 136 1.43 -1.26 21.58
N LYS A 137 0.15 -1.06 21.94
CA LYS A 137 -0.59 -2.00 22.80
C LYS A 137 -1.18 -3.15 21.98
N PRO A 138 -0.77 -4.42 22.20
CA PRO A 138 -1.26 -5.57 21.41
C PRO A 138 -2.78 -5.70 21.37
N LYS A 139 -3.45 -5.47 22.51
CA LYS A 139 -4.91 -5.53 22.61
C LYS A 139 -5.59 -4.53 21.67
N LEU A 140 -5.15 -3.27 21.69
CA LEU A 140 -5.69 -2.21 20.82
C LEU A 140 -5.38 -2.49 19.34
N ILE A 141 -4.18 -2.99 19.03
CA ILE A 141 -3.81 -3.39 17.66
C ILE A 141 -4.78 -4.45 17.13
N ASN A 142 -5.09 -5.46 17.94
CA ASN A 142 -6.03 -6.50 17.56
C ASN A 142 -7.47 -5.99 17.45
N GLU A 143 -7.91 -5.09 18.34
CA GLU A 143 -9.24 -4.45 18.26
C GLU A 143 -9.41 -3.66 16.95
N LEU A 144 -8.41 -2.88 16.55
CA LEU A 144 -8.43 -2.15 15.27
C LEU A 144 -8.44 -3.11 14.07
N TYR A 145 -7.69 -4.22 14.15
CA TYR A 145 -7.67 -5.24 13.10
C TYR A 145 -9.03 -5.93 12.93
N GLN A 146 -9.69 -6.27 14.03
CA GLN A 146 -11.06 -6.79 14.00
C GLN A 146 -12.03 -5.75 13.45
N LYS A 147 -11.90 -4.48 13.84
CA LYS A 147 -12.75 -3.41 13.31
C LYS A 147 -12.63 -3.28 11.78
N VAL A 148 -11.41 -3.33 11.22
CA VAL A 148 -11.20 -3.32 9.77
C VAL A 148 -11.90 -4.51 9.09
N PHE A 149 -11.81 -5.69 9.70
CA PHE A 149 -12.47 -6.91 9.22
C PHE A 149 -14.00 -6.79 9.24
N GLU A 150 -14.58 -6.41 10.38
CA GLU A 150 -16.02 -6.28 10.60
C GLU A 150 -16.66 -5.26 9.66
N ASN A 151 -15.92 -4.20 9.29
CA ASN A 151 -16.37 -3.18 8.35
C ASN A 151 -16.09 -3.54 6.88
N ALA A 152 -15.55 -4.74 6.61
CA ALA A 152 -15.29 -5.29 5.27
C ALA A 152 -14.49 -4.36 4.34
N LEU A 153 -13.58 -3.55 4.89
CA LEU A 153 -12.94 -2.46 4.13
C LEU A 153 -12.19 -2.94 2.89
N ILE A 154 -11.46 -4.06 3.00
CA ILE A 154 -10.73 -4.67 1.86
C ILE A 154 -11.66 -4.99 0.69
N TYR A 155 -12.90 -5.41 0.95
CA TYR A 155 -13.86 -5.75 -0.10
C TYR A 155 -14.40 -4.50 -0.78
N GLY A 156 -14.70 -3.44 -0.03
CA GLY A 156 -15.12 -2.17 -0.64
C GLY A 156 -14.01 -1.52 -1.47
N PHE A 157 -12.74 -1.65 -1.05
CA PHE A 157 -11.59 -1.20 -1.87
C PHE A 157 -11.48 -1.98 -3.18
N GLU A 158 -11.62 -3.32 -3.10
CA GLU A 158 -11.61 -4.18 -4.28
C GLU A 158 -12.75 -3.82 -5.24
N GLU A 159 -13.98 -3.66 -4.74
CA GLU A 159 -15.15 -3.31 -5.54
C GLU A 159 -14.99 -1.96 -6.25
N GLY A 160 -14.48 -0.95 -5.54
CA GLY A 160 -14.19 0.37 -6.09
C GLY A 160 -13.19 0.36 -7.25
N LEU A 161 -12.31 -0.64 -7.31
CA LEU A 161 -11.37 -0.82 -8.42
C LEU A 161 -11.91 -1.76 -9.51
N HIS A 162 -12.66 -2.79 -9.13
CA HIS A 162 -13.10 -3.87 -10.03
C HIS A 162 -13.87 -3.33 -11.24
N LEU A 163 -14.80 -2.38 -11.02
CA LEU A 163 -15.61 -1.81 -12.10
C LEU A 163 -14.77 -1.06 -13.15
N HIS A 164 -13.63 -0.49 -12.76
CA HIS A 164 -12.79 0.28 -13.65
C HIS A 164 -11.87 -0.62 -14.47
N PHE A 165 -11.26 -1.63 -13.85
CA PHE A 165 -10.34 -2.56 -14.52
C PHE A 165 -11.06 -3.59 -15.39
N SER A 166 -12.26 -4.02 -15.00
CA SER A 166 -13.07 -4.97 -15.79
C SER A 166 -13.44 -4.44 -17.18
N LYS A 167 -13.58 -3.11 -17.34
CA LYS A 167 -13.79 -2.47 -18.66
C LYS A 167 -12.62 -2.65 -19.64
N ALA A 168 -11.46 -3.05 -19.13
CA ALA A 168 -10.26 -3.35 -19.92
C ALA A 168 -9.91 -4.85 -19.89
N ASP A 169 -10.88 -5.71 -19.55
CA ASP A 169 -10.72 -7.17 -19.41
C ASP A 169 -9.65 -7.58 -18.39
N LEU A 170 -9.41 -6.74 -17.37
CA LEU A 170 -8.43 -7.00 -16.32
C LEU A 170 -9.12 -7.42 -15.02
N ASN A 171 -8.89 -8.67 -14.62
CA ASN A 171 -9.36 -9.20 -13.35
C ASN A 171 -8.37 -8.87 -12.23
N ILE A 172 -8.71 -7.92 -11.36
CA ILE A 172 -7.87 -7.52 -10.22
C ILE A 172 -7.62 -8.65 -9.21
N GLN A 173 -8.47 -9.68 -9.19
CA GLN A 173 -8.27 -10.86 -8.34
C GLN A 173 -7.15 -11.77 -8.86
N GLU A 174 -6.65 -11.54 -10.07
CA GLU A 174 -5.59 -12.31 -10.71
C GLU A 174 -4.53 -11.36 -11.30
N VAL A 175 -4.23 -10.28 -10.58
CA VAL A 175 -3.30 -9.21 -10.99
C VAL A 175 -1.91 -9.75 -11.38
N GLU A 176 -1.46 -10.84 -10.76
CA GLU A 176 -0.20 -11.51 -11.09
C GLU A 176 -0.20 -12.16 -12.49
N LYS A 177 -1.39 -12.49 -13.02
CA LYS A 177 -1.57 -13.12 -14.34
C LYS A 177 -1.75 -12.10 -15.46
N TRP A 178 -1.76 -10.81 -15.15
CA TRP A 178 -1.96 -9.77 -16.16
C TRP A 178 -0.87 -9.79 -17.23
N PRO A 179 -1.19 -9.36 -18.46
CA PRO A 179 -0.20 -9.21 -19.51
C PRO A 179 0.95 -8.28 -19.09
N VAL A 180 2.14 -8.51 -19.63
CA VAL A 180 3.37 -7.77 -19.25
C VAL A 180 3.25 -6.28 -19.58
N GLU A 181 2.55 -5.96 -20.66
CA GLU A 181 2.24 -4.61 -21.11
C GLU A 181 1.23 -3.88 -20.20
N LYS A 182 0.59 -4.59 -19.27
CA LYS A 182 -0.33 -4.04 -18.26
C LYS A 182 0.29 -3.93 -16.87
N ILE A 183 1.58 -4.24 -16.71
CA ILE A 183 2.29 -3.95 -15.46
C ILE A 183 2.22 -2.44 -15.20
N ASN A 184 1.79 -2.07 -13.99
CA ASN A 184 1.54 -0.70 -13.55
C ASN A 184 0.47 0.08 -14.30
N TRP A 185 -0.16 -0.47 -15.34
CA TRP A 185 -1.14 0.25 -16.13
C TRP A 185 -2.42 0.50 -15.34
N VAL A 186 -2.96 1.72 -15.46
CA VAL A 186 -4.23 2.12 -14.81
C VAL A 186 -5.22 2.62 -15.87
N PRO A 187 -6.52 2.31 -15.77
CA PRO A 187 -7.56 2.89 -16.63
C PRO A 187 -7.67 4.42 -16.48
N GLU A 188 -7.93 5.13 -17.57
CA GLU A 188 -8.00 6.61 -17.57
C GLU A 188 -9.02 7.15 -16.55
N SER A 189 -10.18 6.50 -16.45
CA SER A 189 -11.21 6.86 -15.46
C SER A 189 -10.76 6.82 -13.99
N LEU A 190 -9.70 6.06 -13.66
CA LEU A 190 -9.06 6.10 -12.35
C LEU A 190 -7.94 7.13 -12.30
N LYS A 191 -7.18 7.29 -13.39
CA LYS A 191 -6.11 8.29 -13.46
C LYS A 191 -6.62 9.70 -13.17
N GLU A 192 -7.72 10.08 -13.81
CA GLU A 192 -8.35 11.40 -13.63
C GLU A 192 -8.73 11.67 -12.18
N LYS A 193 -9.13 10.64 -11.44
CA LYS A 193 -9.57 10.75 -10.04
C LYS A 193 -8.43 10.67 -9.03
N LEU A 194 -7.42 9.83 -9.30
CA LEU A 194 -6.43 9.42 -8.31
C LEU A 194 -5.07 10.10 -8.50
N ILE A 195 -4.64 10.39 -9.73
CA ILE A 195 -3.32 10.99 -9.97
C ILE A 195 -3.21 12.40 -9.39
N PRO A 196 -4.20 13.31 -9.57
CA PRO A 196 -4.10 14.66 -9.00
C PRO A 196 -3.88 14.69 -7.47
N PRO A 197 -4.70 14.00 -6.63
CA PRO A 197 -4.47 14.02 -5.18
C PRO A 197 -3.17 13.31 -4.76
N ILE A 198 -2.74 12.27 -5.47
CA ILE A 198 -1.42 11.63 -5.22
C ILE A 198 -0.29 12.65 -5.46
N LYS A 199 -0.31 13.39 -6.58
CA LYS A 199 0.69 14.42 -6.85
C LYS A 199 0.70 15.51 -5.80
N GLU A 200 -0.47 15.96 -5.38
CA GLU A 200 -0.62 16.99 -4.34
C GLU A 200 0.03 16.54 -3.02
N LEU A 201 -0.27 15.31 -2.57
CA LEU A 201 0.32 14.71 -1.38
C LEU A 201 1.84 14.70 -1.44
N PHE A 202 2.42 14.20 -2.54
CA PHE A 202 3.88 14.14 -2.70
C PHE A 202 4.52 15.53 -2.83
N SER A 203 3.84 16.49 -3.45
CA SER A 203 4.32 17.87 -3.52
C SER A 203 4.38 18.54 -2.13
N GLY A 204 3.41 18.23 -1.27
CA GLY A 204 3.40 18.66 0.13
C GLY A 204 4.58 18.08 0.90
N PHE A 205 4.85 16.77 0.77
CA PHE A 205 6.03 16.16 1.39
C PHE A 205 7.34 16.79 0.94
N LYS A 206 7.50 17.03 -0.37
CA LYS A 206 8.71 17.66 -0.91
C LYS A 206 8.94 19.06 -0.33
N SER A 207 7.88 19.85 -0.16
CA SER A 207 7.96 21.19 0.41
C SER A 207 8.33 21.18 1.90
N ASN A 208 7.98 20.13 2.63
CA ASN A 208 8.26 19.99 4.07
C ASN A 208 9.59 19.30 4.39
N LEU A 209 10.27 18.73 3.40
CA LEU A 209 11.60 18.11 3.53
C LEU A 209 12.75 19.08 3.18
N GLY A 210 12.44 20.27 2.68
CA GLY A 210 13.39 21.31 2.27
C GLY A 210 13.64 22.37 3.34
#